data_AF-V5I3E8-F1
#
_entry.id   AF-V5I3E8-F1
#
_cell.length_a   1.000
_cell.length_b   1.000
_cell.length_c   1.000
_cell.angle_alpha   90.00
_cell.angle_beta   90.00
_cell.angle_gamma   90.00
#
_symmetry.space_group_name_H-M   'P 1'
#
loop_
_entity.id
_entity.type
_entity.pdbx_description
1 polymer ?
#
loop_
_entity_poly.entity_id
_entity_poly.type
_entity_poly.pdbx_seq_one_letter_code
_entity_poly.pdbx_strand_id
1 'polypeptide(L)'
;YIYIYIYIIIITYLLTYLLTYVTLRTYVRTYVRTYVRTYVRTYVRTYVRRRTYVRTYVRTYVRTYVRTYVLLTYVRTYVRTYVRTYVRTYVRTYVRTYVRTYVRTYVRTYVRTYVRYVRTYVRTYVRTYVRTYVRTYVRTYVRT
;
A
#
# COMPACT_ATOMS: atom_id res chain seq x y z
N TYR A 1 -17.90 10.50 1.07
CA TYR A 1 -17.74 9.06 1.32
C TYR A 1 -16.50 8.46 0.64
N ILE A 2 -16.35 8.55 -0.68
CA ILE A 2 -15.21 7.92 -1.41
C ILE A 2 -13.85 8.49 -1.01
N TYR A 3 -13.72 9.82 -0.86
CA TYR A 3 -12.46 10.45 -0.46
C TYR A 3 -12.02 9.99 0.94
N ILE A 4 -12.96 9.91 1.88
CA ILE A 4 -12.73 9.43 3.25
C ILE A 4 -12.29 7.97 3.24
N TYR A 5 -12.94 7.12 2.43
CA TYR A 5 -12.59 5.71 2.33
C TYR A 5 -11.19 5.48 1.73
N ILE A 6 -10.84 6.21 0.66
CA ILE A 6 -9.50 6.16 0.06
C ILE A 6 -8.44 6.64 1.06
N TYR A 7 -8.73 7.71 1.80
CA TYR A 7 -7.84 8.25 2.82
C TYR A 7 -7.59 7.25 3.95
N ILE A 8 -8.64 6.58 4.45
CA ILE A 8 -8.53 5.54 5.48
C ILE A 8 -7.68 4.36 5.01
N ILE A 9 -7.85 3.90 3.77
CA ILE A 9 -7.03 2.81 3.20
C ILE A 9 -5.55 3.21 3.09
N ILE A 10 -5.28 4.43 2.62
CA ILE A 10 -3.90 4.93 2.50
C ILE A 10 -3.24 5.01 3.88
N ILE A 11 -3.94 5.53 4.89
CA ILE A 11 -3.41 5.63 6.26
C ILE A 11 -3.18 4.26 6.88
N THR A 12 -4.16 3.36 6.82
CA THR A 12 -4.02 2.01 7.41
C THR A 12 -2.87 1.23 6.77
N TYR A 13 -2.68 1.38 5.45
CA TYR A 13 -1.54 0.80 4.75
C TYR A 13 -0.19 1.44 5.14
N LEU A 14 -0.13 2.77 5.25
CA LEU A 14 1.09 3.46 5.73
C LEU A 14 1.44 3.06 7.17
N LEU A 15 0.44 2.89 8.03
CA LEU A 15 0.62 2.51 9.43
C LEU A 15 1.13 1.08 9.57
N THR A 16 0.51 0.13 8.87
CA THR A 16 0.96 -1.28 8.83
C THR A 16 2.37 -1.39 8.25
N TYR A 17 2.67 -0.62 7.21
CA TYR A 17 4.02 -0.52 6.65
C TYR A 17 5.05 0.01 7.67
N LEU A 18 4.76 1.14 8.33
CA LEU A 18 5.64 1.69 9.35
C LEU A 18 5.91 0.67 10.47
N LEU A 19 4.85 -0.03 10.91
CA LEU A 19 4.93 -1.05 11.95
C LEU A 19 5.82 -2.23 11.52
N THR A 20 5.61 -2.78 10.32
CA THR A 20 6.44 -3.88 9.78
C THR A 20 7.91 -3.47 9.60
N TYR A 21 8.18 -2.25 9.14
CA TYR A 21 9.54 -1.74 9.02
C TYR A 21 10.23 -1.60 10.38
N VAL A 22 9.55 -1.03 11.37
CA VAL A 22 10.10 -0.86 12.73
C VAL A 22 10.36 -2.24 13.36
N THR A 23 9.43 -3.18 13.23
CA THR A 23 9.56 -4.55 13.77
C THR A 23 10.67 -5.35 13.11
N LEU A 24 10.81 -5.31 11.78
CA LEU A 24 11.93 -5.94 11.08
C LEU A 24 13.28 -5.33 11.49
N ARG A 25 13.35 -4.00 11.61
CA ARG A 25 14.57 -3.31 12.03
C ARG A 25 14.96 -3.68 13.46
N THR A 26 13.99 -3.77 14.38
CA THR A 26 14.26 -4.17 15.76
C THR A 26 14.68 -5.63 15.82
N TYR A 27 14.01 -6.53 15.10
CA TYR A 27 14.35 -7.95 14.99
C TYR A 27 15.77 -8.18 14.47
N VAL A 28 16.13 -7.55 13.34
CA VAL A 28 17.48 -7.68 12.77
C VAL A 28 18.52 -7.14 13.75
N ARG A 29 18.24 -6.01 14.42
CA ARG A 29 19.15 -5.43 15.41
C ARG A 29 19.34 -6.36 16.62
N THR A 30 18.29 -6.98 17.14
CA THR A 30 18.38 -7.90 18.28
C THR A 30 19.07 -9.19 17.90
N TYR A 31 18.75 -9.75 16.73
CA TYR A 31 19.40 -10.96 16.20
C TYR A 31 20.91 -10.74 15.99
N VAL A 32 21.31 -9.68 15.29
CA VAL A 32 22.72 -9.36 15.09
C VAL A 32 23.42 -9.12 16.43
N ARG A 33 22.80 -8.38 17.36
CA ARG A 33 23.38 -8.12 18.69
C ARG A 33 23.59 -9.41 19.48
N THR A 34 22.63 -10.33 19.47
CA THR A 34 22.70 -11.59 20.22
C THR A 34 23.70 -12.55 19.59
N TYR A 35 23.67 -12.71 18.26
CA TYR A 35 24.63 -13.53 17.51
C TYR A 35 26.06 -13.03 17.70
N VAL A 36 26.30 -11.73 17.53
CA VAL A 36 27.64 -11.15 17.72
C VAL A 36 28.08 -11.27 19.16
N ARG A 37 27.19 -11.00 20.14
CA ARG A 37 27.54 -11.13 21.57
C ARG A 37 27.90 -12.56 21.92
N THR A 38 27.14 -13.54 21.45
CA THR A 38 27.39 -14.96 21.74
C THR A 38 28.66 -15.42 21.06
N TYR A 39 28.79 -15.22 19.75
CA TYR A 39 29.97 -15.59 18.97
C TYR A 39 31.25 -14.92 19.49
N VAL A 40 31.24 -13.60 19.73
CA VAL A 40 32.39 -12.90 20.31
C VAL A 40 32.68 -13.44 21.69
N ARG A 41 31.67 -13.62 22.55
CA ARG A 41 31.90 -14.11 23.91
C ARG A 41 32.50 -15.52 23.91
N THR A 42 32.02 -16.44 23.08
CA THR A 42 32.54 -17.81 23.00
C THR A 42 33.95 -17.82 22.41
N TYR A 43 34.15 -17.18 21.25
CA TYR A 43 35.42 -17.15 20.56
C TYR A 43 36.51 -16.39 21.33
N VAL A 44 36.16 -15.26 21.95
CA VAL A 44 37.08 -14.54 22.84
C VAL A 44 37.37 -15.38 24.08
N ARG A 45 36.38 -16.00 24.71
CA ARG A 45 36.62 -16.80 25.93
C ARG A 45 37.51 -18.02 25.66
N THR A 46 37.40 -18.66 24.48
CA THR A 46 38.27 -19.79 24.10
C THR A 46 39.70 -19.34 23.77
N TYR A 47 39.89 -18.21 23.05
CA TYR A 47 41.22 -17.74 22.64
C TYR A 47 41.94 -16.85 23.68
N VAL A 48 41.22 -16.06 24.48
CA VAL A 48 41.79 -15.06 25.42
C VAL A 48 42.23 -15.65 26.76
N ARG A 49 41.81 -16.87 27.09
CA ARG A 49 42.35 -17.58 28.27
C ARG A 49 43.90 -17.70 28.25
N ARG A 50 44.55 -17.41 27.11
CA ARG A 50 46.01 -17.47 26.95
C ARG A 50 46.76 -16.14 26.78
N ARG A 51 46.16 -14.99 26.47
CA ARG A 51 46.90 -13.70 26.27
C ARG A 51 45.99 -12.47 26.25
N THR A 52 46.38 -11.42 26.98
CA THR A 52 45.64 -10.15 27.16
C THR A 52 45.56 -9.28 25.90
N TYR A 53 46.55 -9.37 25.00
CA TYR A 53 46.61 -8.60 23.74
C TYR A 53 45.53 -8.99 22.71
N VAL A 54 45.14 -10.27 22.69
CA VAL A 54 44.10 -10.77 21.76
C VAL A 54 42.73 -10.21 22.11
N ARG A 55 42.47 -9.95 23.40
CA ARG A 55 41.17 -9.47 23.89
C ARG A 55 40.82 -8.09 23.37
N THR A 56 41.78 -7.15 23.40
CA THR A 56 41.57 -5.77 22.98
C THR A 56 41.41 -5.69 21.48
N TYR A 57 42.30 -6.35 20.71
CA TYR A 57 42.25 -6.37 19.25
C TYR A 57 40.98 -7.02 18.70
N VAL A 58 40.59 -8.21 19.20
CA VAL A 58 39.36 -8.88 18.75
C VAL A 58 38.12 -8.06 19.13
N ARG A 59 38.10 -7.46 20.32
CA ARG A 59 36.96 -6.63 20.76
C ARG A 59 36.83 -5.37 19.91
N THR A 60 37.93 -4.69 19.58
CA THR A 60 37.88 -3.48 18.75
C THR A 60 37.53 -3.82 17.31
N TYR A 61 38.22 -4.78 16.70
CA TYR A 61 38.01 -5.20 15.31
C TYR A 61 36.61 -5.75 15.07
N VAL A 62 36.13 -6.65 15.94
CA VAL A 62 34.77 -7.20 15.76
C VAL A 62 33.72 -6.13 16.00
N ARG A 63 33.91 -5.24 16.98
CA ARG A 63 32.96 -4.15 17.22
C ARG A 63 32.90 -3.16 16.06
N THR A 64 34.04 -2.79 15.48
CA THR A 64 34.08 -1.90 14.32
C THR A 64 33.48 -2.57 13.11
N TYR A 65 33.97 -3.75 12.74
CA TYR A 65 33.50 -4.51 11.58
C TYR A 65 32.00 -4.82 11.62
N VAL A 66 31.48 -5.31 12.74
CA VAL A 66 30.04 -5.57 12.89
C VAL A 66 29.23 -4.27 12.81
N ARG A 67 29.69 -3.21 13.45
CA ARG A 67 28.94 -1.94 13.47
C ARG A 67 28.91 -1.29 12.09
N THR A 68 30.03 -1.25 11.38
CA THR A 68 30.13 -0.58 10.08
C THR A 68 29.62 -1.44 8.94
N TYR A 69 29.99 -2.72 8.92
CA TYR A 69 29.71 -3.61 7.80
C TYR A 69 28.31 -4.24 7.91
N VAL A 70 28.00 -4.85 9.05
CA VAL A 70 26.71 -5.55 9.21
C VAL A 70 25.58 -4.55 9.42
N LEU A 71 25.71 -3.65 10.40
CA LEU A 71 24.59 -2.77 10.76
C LEU A 71 24.39 -1.63 9.75
N LEU A 72 25.47 -1.07 9.23
CA LEU A 72 25.42 0.19 8.47
C LEU A 72 25.35 -0.01 6.97
N THR A 73 26.02 -1.03 6.43
CA THR A 73 25.94 -1.35 5.00
C THR A 73 24.86 -2.38 4.75
N TYR A 74 24.90 -3.56 5.35
CA TYR A 74 23.92 -4.62 5.02
C TYR A 74 22.47 -4.23 5.37
N VAL A 75 22.19 -3.85 6.62
CA VAL A 75 20.82 -3.47 7.01
C VAL A 75 20.34 -2.23 6.26
N ARG A 76 21.17 -1.18 6.15
CA ARG A 76 20.75 0.05 5.47
C ARG A 76 20.54 -0.16 3.98
N THR A 77 21.40 -0.91 3.30
CA THR A 77 21.29 -1.10 1.84
C THR A 77 20.21 -2.12 1.53
N TYR A 78 20.24 -3.30 2.16
CA TYR A 78 19.31 -4.39 1.86
C TYR A 78 17.88 -4.03 2.26
N VAL A 79 17.67 -3.53 3.50
CA VAL A 79 16.33 -3.14 3.93
C VAL A 79 15.84 -1.95 3.10
N ARG A 80 16.66 -0.92 2.87
CA ARG A 80 16.21 0.23 2.07
C ARG A 80 15.91 -0.14 0.64
N THR A 81 16.72 -0.99 0.00
CA THR A 81 16.51 -1.39 -1.40
C THR A 81 15.31 -2.29 -1.51
N TYR A 82 15.25 -3.39 -0.76
CA TYR A 82 14.14 -4.34 -0.78
C TYR A 82 12.82 -3.67 -0.45
N VAL A 83 12.80 -2.85 0.60
CA VAL A 83 11.59 -2.14 0.99
C VAL A 83 11.21 -1.09 -0.05
N ARG A 84 12.15 -0.29 -0.55
CA ARG A 84 11.84 0.72 -1.58
C ARG A 84 11.36 0.09 -2.87
N THR A 85 11.96 -1.02 -3.32
CA THR A 85 11.53 -1.71 -4.54
C THR A 85 10.17 -2.34 -4.35
N TYR A 86 9.99 -3.16 -3.31
CA TYR A 86 8.74 -3.86 -3.03
C TYR A 86 7.59 -2.89 -2.81
N VAL A 87 7.78 -1.83 -2.01
CA VAL A 87 6.76 -0.81 -1.79
C VAL A 87 6.47 -0.06 -3.07
N ARG A 88 7.49 0.41 -3.80
CA ARG A 88 7.26 1.20 -5.00
C ARG A 88 6.56 0.38 -6.07
N THR A 89 6.92 -0.88 -6.27
CA THR A 89 6.26 -1.74 -7.25
C THR A 89 4.86 -2.08 -6.80
N TYR A 90 4.69 -2.59 -5.58
CA TYR A 90 3.40 -3.07 -5.09
C TYR A 90 2.39 -1.94 -4.86
N VAL A 91 2.80 -0.80 -4.30
CA VAL A 91 1.92 0.38 -4.16
C VAL A 91 1.55 0.92 -5.53
N ARG A 92 2.53 1.08 -6.42
CA ARG A 92 2.25 1.62 -7.76
C ARG A 92 1.38 0.67 -8.56
N THR A 93 1.54 -0.64 -8.45
CA THR A 93 0.68 -1.58 -9.16
C THR A 93 -0.67 -1.64 -8.49
N TYR A 94 -0.77 -1.97 -7.21
CA TYR A 94 -2.02 -2.20 -6.50
C TYR A 94 -2.90 -0.95 -6.42
N VAL A 95 -2.35 0.20 -6.03
CA VAL A 95 -3.13 1.44 -5.98
C VAL A 95 -3.56 1.83 -7.39
N ARG A 96 -2.65 1.77 -8.37
CA ARG A 96 -3.00 2.16 -9.74
C ARG A 96 -4.01 1.21 -10.35
N THR A 97 -3.88 -0.11 -10.16
CA THR A 97 -4.83 -1.07 -10.72
C THR A 97 -6.15 -0.96 -10.01
N TYR A 98 -6.18 -1.03 -8.68
CA TYR A 98 -7.42 -1.03 -7.91
C TYR A 98 -8.18 0.28 -8.02
N VAL A 99 -7.52 1.43 -7.85
CA VAL A 99 -8.17 2.74 -8.00
C VAL A 99 -8.64 2.93 -9.44
N ARG A 100 -7.80 2.61 -10.43
CA ARG A 100 -8.19 2.79 -11.84
C ARG A 100 -9.32 1.86 -12.24
N THR A 101 -9.29 0.59 -11.86
CA THR A 101 -10.35 -0.36 -12.20
C THR A 101 -11.64 0.03 -11.50
N TYR A 102 -11.59 0.27 -10.18
CA TYR A 102 -12.78 0.57 -9.40
C TYR A 102 -13.41 1.90 -9.77
N VAL A 103 -12.62 2.97 -9.92
CA VAL A 103 -13.15 4.27 -10.36
C VAL A 103 -13.69 4.15 -11.77
N ARG A 104 -12.98 3.48 -12.69
CA ARG A 104 -13.45 3.32 -14.07
C ARG A 104 -14.72 2.48 -14.16
N THR A 105 -14.83 1.37 -13.42
CA THR A 105 -16.02 0.53 -13.43
C THR A 105 -17.19 1.28 -12.81
N TYR A 106 -17.01 1.87 -11.63
CA TYR A 106 -18.07 2.57 -10.92
C TYR A 106 -18.59 3.79 -11.67
N VAL A 107 -17.69 4.65 -12.17
CA VAL A 107 -18.08 5.81 -12.99
C VAL A 107 -18.78 5.34 -14.25
N ARG A 108 -18.26 4.32 -14.94
CA ARG A 108 -18.89 3.80 -16.15
C ARG A 108 -20.26 3.20 -15.86
N THR A 109 -20.43 2.45 -14.78
CA THR A 109 -21.74 1.86 -14.41
C THR A 109 -22.73 2.95 -14.04
N TYR A 110 -22.32 3.91 -13.20
CA TYR A 110 -23.18 4.98 -12.72
C TYR A 110 -23.63 5.93 -13.84
N VAL A 111 -22.72 6.31 -14.73
CA VAL A 111 -23.05 7.12 -15.91
C VAL A 111 -24.00 6.34 -16.82
N ARG A 112 -23.75 5.04 -17.04
CA ARG A 112 -24.57 4.22 -17.93
C ARG A 112 -25.97 3.96 -17.37
N THR A 113 -26.13 3.79 -16.06
CA THR A 113 -27.43 3.70 -15.41
C THR A 113 -28.17 5.03 -15.45
N TYR A 114 -27.49 6.13 -15.17
CA TYR A 114 -28.09 7.46 -15.20
C TYR A 114 -28.57 7.85 -16.61
N VAL A 115 -27.74 7.65 -17.63
CA VAL A 115 -28.15 7.87 -19.03
C VAL A 115 -29.32 6.98 -19.43
N ARG A 116 -29.34 5.73 -18.98
CA ARG A 116 -30.48 4.82 -19.22
C ARG A 116 -31.75 5.37 -18.56
N TYR A 117 -31.66 5.83 -17.32
CA TYR A 117 -32.76 6.42 -16.58
C TYR A 117 -33.31 7.67 -17.27
N VAL A 118 -32.44 8.58 -17.68
CA VAL A 118 -32.81 9.79 -18.45
C VAL A 118 -33.49 9.39 -19.75
N ARG A 119 -32.94 8.42 -20.49
CA ARG A 119 -33.55 7.93 -21.74
C ARG A 119 -34.94 7.35 -21.50
N THR A 120 -35.12 6.56 -20.44
CA THR A 120 -36.44 6.00 -20.11
C THR A 120 -37.42 7.11 -19.75
N TYR A 121 -37.00 8.08 -18.95
CA TYR A 121 -37.82 9.21 -18.51
C TYR A 121 -38.27 10.07 -19.71
N VAL A 122 -37.34 10.45 -20.58
CA VAL A 122 -37.64 11.20 -21.81
C VAL A 122 -38.60 10.41 -22.69
N ARG A 123 -38.34 9.12 -22.91
CA ARG A 123 -39.22 8.27 -23.73
C ARG A 123 -40.64 8.19 -23.15
N THR A 124 -40.76 8.01 -21.83
CA THR A 124 -42.08 7.96 -21.19
C THR A 124 -42.78 9.29 -21.28
N TYR A 125 -42.09 10.39 -20.98
CA TYR A 125 -42.67 11.74 -20.99
C TYR A 125 -43.12 12.16 -22.39
N VAL A 126 -42.27 11.97 -23.40
CA VAL A 126 -42.63 12.25 -24.80
C VAL A 126 -43.81 11.37 -25.22
N ARG A 127 -43.78 10.07 -24.92
CA ARG A 127 -44.87 9.16 -25.30
C ARG A 127 -46.18 9.54 -24.63
N THR A 128 -46.18 9.88 -23.34
CA THR A 128 -47.39 10.28 -22.63
C THR A 128 -47.90 11.60 -23.16
N TYR A 129 -47.05 12.62 -23.25
CA TYR A 129 -47.41 13.96 -23.70
C TYR A 129 -47.95 13.97 -25.13
N VAL A 130 -47.25 13.32 -26.07
CA VAL A 130 -47.71 13.21 -27.46
C VAL A 130 -49.02 12.43 -27.52
N ARG A 131 -49.13 11.30 -26.81
CA ARG A 131 -50.36 10.50 -26.82
C ARG A 131 -51.54 11.27 -26.23
N THR A 132 -51.36 12.00 -25.13
CA THR A 132 -52.43 12.80 -24.52
C THR A 132 -52.81 13.95 -25.43
N TYR A 133 -51.84 14.70 -25.93
CA TYR A 133 -52.08 15.88 -26.76
C TYR A 133 -52.76 15.52 -28.08
N VAL A 134 -52.24 14.53 -28.81
CA VAL A 134 -52.86 14.04 -30.04
C VAL A 134 -54.27 13.50 -29.77
N ARG A 135 -54.45 12.71 -28.70
CA ARG A 135 -55.77 12.16 -28.36
C ARG A 135 -56.77 13.26 -28.01
N THR A 136 -56.38 14.29 -27.25
CA THR A 136 -57.28 15.40 -26.92
C THR A 136 -57.61 16.22 -28.16
N TYR A 137 -56.59 16.58 -28.95
CA TYR A 137 -56.74 17.44 -30.13
C TYR A 137 -57.59 16.79 -31.22
N VAL A 138 -57.35 15.50 -31.53
CA VAL A 138 -58.17 14.73 -32.47
C VAL A 138 -59.60 14.61 -31.95
N ARG A 139 -59.79 14.34 -30.66
CA ARG A 139 -61.13 14.15 -30.07
C ARG A 139 -61.93 15.44 -29.98
N THR A 140 -61.27 16.61 -29.95
CA THR A 140 -61.95 17.91 -30.03
C THR A 140 -62.29 18.30 -31.46
N TYR A 141 -61.41 18.06 -32.44
CA TYR A 141 -61.61 18.45 -33.84
C TYR A 141 -62.46 17.48 -34.68
N VAL A 142 -62.50 16.19 -34.33
CA VAL A 142 -63.36 15.20 -35.02
C VAL A 142 -64.77 15.16 -34.43
N ARG A 143 -64.95 15.72 -33.23
CA ARG A 143 -66.24 15.75 -32.51
C ARG A 143 -66.97 17.09 -32.65
N THR A 144 -66.39 18.03 -33.40
CA THR A 144 -67.03 19.17 -34.05
C THR A 144 -67.40 18.79 -35.46
#